data_AF-A0A261C595-F1
#
_entry.id   AF-A0A261C595-F1
#
_cell.length_a   1.000
_cell.length_b   1.000
_cell.length_c   1.000
_cell.angle_alpha   90.00
_cell.angle_beta   90.00
_cell.angle_gamma   90.00
#
_symmetry.space_group_name_H-M   'P 1'
#
loop_
_entity.id
_entity.type
_entity.pdbx_description
1 polymer ?
#
loop_
_entity_poly.entity_id
_entity_poly.type
_entity_poly.pdbx_seq_one_letter_code
_entity_poly.pdbx_strand_id
1 'polypeptide(L)'
;MDTSYLSTPEFVSETLHKWGFIEIPVLIFGTYCIFFQTPKSMNSVKWSMLNLHCWSILMDFVNSVLVCPFMIIPAIAGFPIGLFNEIKVPPIFQLYLIITVFATVGVSIISIMENRYYLLFAKETWWRHVRYPFLVSNYALVFTFFIPPLFQIPDQSFACDFLKKVIISICDSSTVK
;
A
#
# COMPACT_ATOMS: atom_id res chain seq x y z
N MET A 1 -1.91 31.84 -7.97
CA MET A 1 -2.29 31.06 -6.77
C MET A 1 -1.00 30.82 -6.01
N ASP A 2 -0.90 31.35 -4.78
CA ASP A 2 0.23 31.04 -3.90
C ASP A 2 0.19 29.54 -3.59
N THR A 3 1.03 28.76 -4.27
CA THR A 3 1.17 27.34 -3.98
C THR A 3 1.82 27.25 -2.60
N SER A 4 1.01 27.01 -1.58
CA SER A 4 1.48 26.74 -0.23
C SER A 4 2.54 25.64 -0.30
N TYR A 5 3.66 25.83 0.40
CA TYR A 5 4.75 24.84 0.49
C TYR A 5 4.23 23.45 0.89
N LEU A 6 3.12 23.39 1.63
CA LEU A 6 2.46 22.15 2.04
C LEU A 6 1.91 21.30 0.88
N SER A 7 1.69 21.90 -0.29
CA SER A 7 1.16 21.24 -1.48
C SER A 7 2.26 20.83 -2.46
N THR A 8 3.54 21.02 -2.11
CA THR A 8 4.64 20.68 -3.01
C THR A 8 5.06 19.22 -2.85
N PRO A 9 5.49 18.57 -3.95
CA PRO A 9 5.98 17.20 -3.92
C PRO A 9 7.19 17.03 -2.99
N GLU A 10 8.04 18.05 -2.87
CA GLU A 10 9.21 18.04 -2.00
C GLU A 10 8.81 17.97 -0.52
N PHE A 11 7.80 18.75 -0.11
CA PHE A 11 7.30 18.72 1.26
C PHE A 11 6.75 17.35 1.65
N VAL A 12 6.00 16.71 0.74
CA VAL A 12 5.45 15.37 0.96
C VAL A 12 6.55 14.32 1.09
N SER A 13 7.54 14.34 0.18
CA SER A 13 8.68 13.42 0.23
C SER A 13 9.50 13.60 1.52
N GLU A 14 9.80 14.83 1.91
CA GLU A 14 10.50 15.08 3.18
C GLU A 14 9.71 14.61 4.40
N THR A 15 8.39 14.84 4.38
CA THR A 15 7.50 14.44 5.48
C THR A 15 7.45 12.92 5.59
N LEU A 16 7.34 12.20 4.47
CA LEU A 16 7.33 10.74 4.44
C LEU A 16 8.67 10.15 4.92
N HIS A 17 9.80 10.74 4.54
CA HIS A 17 11.11 10.31 5.05
C HIS A 17 11.26 10.55 6.57
N LYS A 18 10.83 11.71 7.06
CA LYS A 18 10.82 12.01 8.51
C LYS A 18 9.88 11.08 9.28
N TRP A 19 8.72 10.77 8.71
CA TRP A 19 7.77 9.81 9.26
C TRP A 19 8.39 8.42 9.36
N GLY A 20 9.01 7.93 8.28
CA GLY A 20 9.72 6.66 8.26
C GLY A 20 10.80 6.57 9.34
N PHE A 21 11.55 7.65 9.60
CA PHE A 21 12.55 7.68 10.67
C PHE A 21 11.94 7.49 12.07
N ILE A 22 10.78 8.10 12.34
CA ILE A 22 10.04 7.93 13.61
C ILE A 22 9.41 6.55 13.70
N GLU A 23 9.01 5.98 12.58
CA GLU A 23 8.34 4.69 12.48
C GLU A 23 9.28 3.50 12.71
N ILE A 24 10.53 3.56 12.23
CA ILE A 24 11.55 2.51 12.42
C ILE A 24 11.65 2.00 13.87
N PRO A 25 11.84 2.84 14.91
CA PRO A 25 11.93 2.35 16.29
C PRO A 25 10.63 1.69 16.76
N VAL A 26 9.46 2.17 16.30
CA VAL A 26 8.16 1.56 16.61
C VAL A 26 8.03 0.19 15.96
N LEU A 27 8.45 0.03 14.71
CA LEU A 27 8.43 -1.25 13.99
C LEU A 27 9.39 -2.27 14.61
N ILE A 28 10.57 -1.84 15.03
CA ILE A 28 11.53 -2.68 15.76
C ILE A 28 10.93 -3.13 17.09
N PHE A 29 10.36 -2.19 17.86
CA PHE A 29 9.69 -2.50 19.12
C PHE A 29 8.50 -3.46 18.93
N GLY A 30 7.68 -3.26 17.90
CA GLY A 30 6.59 -4.17 17.55
C GLY A 30 7.09 -5.59 17.25
N THR A 31 8.17 -5.70 16.48
CA THR A 31 8.82 -6.99 16.19
C THR A 31 9.30 -7.66 17.49
N TYR A 32 9.95 -6.90 18.37
CA TYR A 32 10.37 -7.38 19.69
C TYR A 32 9.20 -7.89 20.53
N CYS A 33 8.11 -7.13 20.61
CA CYS A 33 6.90 -7.53 21.34
C CYS A 33 6.31 -8.84 20.79
N ILE A 34 6.25 -9.00 19.47
CA ILE A 34 5.73 -10.23 18.85
C ILE A 34 6.60 -11.44 19.23
N PHE A 35 7.92 -11.31 19.21
CA PHE A 35 8.80 -12.43 19.53
C PHE A 35 8.83 -12.79 21.02
N PHE A 36 8.96 -11.79 21.89
CA PHE A 36 9.29 -11.99 23.30
C PHE A 36 8.11 -11.80 24.25
N GLN A 37 7.14 -10.95 23.91
CA GLN A 37 6.02 -10.62 24.80
C GLN A 37 4.73 -11.42 24.48
N THR A 38 4.68 -12.14 23.35
CA THR A 38 3.48 -12.92 22.98
C THR A 38 3.22 -14.04 24.00
N PRO A 39 2.06 -14.06 24.67
CA PRO A 39 1.76 -15.03 25.71
C PRO A 39 1.58 -16.45 25.13
N LYS A 40 1.91 -17.49 25.92
CA LYS A 40 1.86 -18.90 25.49
C LYS A 40 0.48 -19.33 24.97
N SER A 41 -0.60 -18.75 25.50
CA SER A 41 -1.98 -19.00 25.06
C SER A 41 -2.25 -18.58 23.60
N MET A 42 -1.50 -17.59 23.09
CA MET A 42 -1.66 -17.05 21.73
C MET A 42 -0.60 -17.53 20.74
N ASN A 43 0.15 -18.58 21.09
CA ASN A 43 1.26 -19.05 20.26
C ASN A 43 0.81 -19.53 18.87
N SER A 44 -0.43 -20.00 18.73
CA SER A 44 -1.03 -20.37 17.45
C SER A 44 -1.23 -19.19 16.49
N VAL A 45 -1.37 -17.96 17.00
CA VAL A 45 -1.57 -16.73 16.21
C VAL A 45 -0.27 -15.96 16.00
N LYS A 46 0.78 -16.28 16.77
CA LYS A 46 2.09 -15.62 16.72
C LYS A 46 2.64 -15.51 15.28
N TRP A 47 2.59 -16.59 14.51
CA TRP A 47 3.08 -16.61 13.13
C TRP A 47 2.23 -15.76 12.19
N SER A 48 0.90 -15.81 12.30
CA SER A 48 0.02 -14.95 11.51
C SER A 48 0.20 -13.48 11.86
N MET A 49 0.44 -13.16 13.14
CA MET A 49 0.72 -11.80 13.60
C MET A 49 2.08 -11.30 13.10
N LEU A 50 3.11 -12.15 13.12
CA LEU A 50 4.41 -11.83 12.53
C LEU A 50 4.30 -11.59 11.02
N ASN A 51 3.56 -12.44 10.31
CA ASN A 51 3.33 -12.28 8.88
C ASN A 51 2.66 -10.94 8.56
N LEU A 52 1.60 -10.56 9.28
CA LEU A 52 0.99 -9.24 9.15
C LEU A 52 2.01 -8.12 9.40
N HIS A 53 2.78 -8.22 10.48
CA HIS A 53 3.80 -7.21 10.82
C HIS A 53 4.86 -7.05 9.73
N CYS A 54 5.34 -8.15 9.15
CA CYS A 54 6.29 -8.12 8.05
C CYS A 54 5.71 -7.45 6.80
N TRP A 55 4.46 -7.76 6.43
CA TRP A 55 3.81 -7.11 5.29
C TRP A 55 3.52 -5.63 5.53
N SER A 56 3.19 -5.24 6.76
CA SER A 56 3.04 -3.83 7.16
C SER A 56 4.38 -3.07 7.06
N ILE A 57 5.47 -3.61 7.62
CA ILE A 57 6.80 -3.00 7.47
C ILE A 57 7.17 -2.82 6.00
N LEU A 58 6.90 -3.84 5.17
CA LEU A 58 7.18 -3.77 3.74
C LEU A 58 6.33 -2.69 3.06
N MET A 59 5.06 -2.57 3.41
CA MET A 59 4.14 -1.53 2.93
C MET A 59 4.66 -0.13 3.26
N ASP A 60 5.06 0.10 4.51
CA ASP A 60 5.52 1.41 4.97
C ASP A 60 6.83 1.80 4.28
N PHE A 61 7.73 0.83 4.08
CA PHE A 61 8.98 1.04 3.32
C PHE A 61 8.72 1.34 1.85
N VAL A 62 7.80 0.60 1.22
CA VAL A 62 7.40 0.83 -0.17
C VAL A 62 6.81 2.23 -0.34
N ASN A 63 5.93 2.63 0.57
CA ASN A 63 5.23 3.90 0.49
C ASN A 63 6.13 5.10 0.81
N SER A 64 7.06 4.95 1.76
CA SER A 64 7.87 6.07 2.24
C SER A 64 9.16 6.29 1.45
N VAL A 65 9.78 5.22 0.94
CA VAL A 65 11.12 5.29 0.29
C VAL A 65 11.06 4.93 -1.19
N LEU A 66 10.43 3.80 -1.54
CA LEU A 66 10.50 3.27 -2.91
C LEU A 66 9.64 4.07 -3.89
N VAL A 67 8.36 4.23 -3.56
CA VAL A 67 7.38 4.80 -4.50
C VAL A 67 7.01 6.23 -4.14
N CYS A 68 6.80 6.54 -2.86
CA CYS A 68 6.43 7.88 -2.39
C CYS A 68 5.32 8.49 -3.27
N PRO A 69 4.09 7.95 -3.21
CA PRO A 69 3.02 8.36 -4.10
C PRO A 69 2.51 9.75 -3.72
N PHE A 70 2.56 10.67 -4.66
CA PHE A 70 1.96 11.99 -4.52
C PHE A 70 0.63 12.04 -5.27
N MET A 71 -0.42 12.46 -4.58
CA MET A 71 -1.78 12.53 -5.13
C MET A 71 -2.23 13.98 -5.30
N ILE A 72 -2.71 14.31 -6.48
CA ILE A 72 -3.38 15.56 -6.80
C ILE A 72 -4.89 15.34 -6.70
N ILE A 73 -5.48 15.80 -5.60
CA ILE A 73 -6.92 15.91 -5.41
C ILE A 73 -7.33 17.30 -5.93
N PRO A 74 -8.30 17.47 -6.86
CA PRO A 74 -9.48 16.63 -7.15
C PRO A 74 -9.38 15.75 -8.41
N ALA A 75 -8.27 15.78 -9.14
CA ALA A 75 -8.13 15.04 -10.39
C ALA A 75 -8.00 13.52 -10.19
N ILE A 76 -7.85 13.05 -8.93
CA ILE A 76 -7.54 11.65 -8.57
C ILE A 76 -6.34 11.16 -9.41
N ALA A 77 -5.38 12.05 -9.64
CA ALA A 77 -4.17 11.78 -10.38
C ALA A 77 -3.03 11.57 -9.39
N GLY A 78 -2.23 10.53 -9.58
CA GLY A 78 -1.07 10.25 -8.75
C GLY A 78 0.18 10.05 -9.58
N PHE A 79 1.30 10.56 -9.10
CA PHE A 79 2.62 10.25 -9.66
C PHE A 79 3.60 9.89 -8.54
N PRO A 80 4.49 8.91 -8.77
CA PRO A 80 5.49 8.53 -7.78
C PRO A 80 6.70 9.46 -7.81
N ILE A 81 7.27 9.75 -6.64
CA ILE A 81 8.46 10.61 -6.49
C ILE A 81 9.63 9.84 -5.84
N GLY A 82 9.40 8.60 -5.39
CA GLY A 82 10.38 7.83 -4.64
C GLY A 82 11.56 7.33 -5.47
N LEU A 83 12.42 6.51 -4.84
CA LEU A 83 13.63 5.95 -5.44
C LEU A 83 13.39 5.24 -6.79
N PHE A 84 12.23 4.60 -6.98
CA PHE A 84 11.90 3.93 -8.24
C PHE A 84 11.71 4.90 -9.41
N ASN A 85 11.31 6.15 -9.15
CA ASN A 85 11.27 7.18 -10.17
C ASN A 85 12.69 7.60 -10.59
N GLU A 86 13.63 7.72 -9.65
CA GLU A 86 15.04 8.00 -9.93
C GLU A 86 15.71 6.91 -10.78
N ILE A 87 15.35 5.65 -10.52
CA ILE A 87 15.84 4.47 -11.27
C ILE A 87 15.07 4.30 -12.60
N LYS A 88 14.10 5.17 -12.91
CA LYS A 88 13.27 5.16 -14.13
C LYS A 88 12.42 3.88 -14.28
N VAL A 89 11.96 3.32 -13.17
CA VAL A 89 10.99 2.21 -13.18
C VAL A 89 9.64 2.73 -13.70
N PRO A 90 8.95 2.03 -14.61
CA PRO A 90 7.70 2.53 -15.16
C PRO A 90 6.63 2.73 -14.07
N PRO A 91 5.87 3.84 -14.09
CA PRO A 91 4.87 4.16 -13.06
C PRO A 91 3.81 3.06 -12.86
N ILE A 92 3.47 2.34 -13.93
CA ILE A 92 2.53 1.22 -13.92
C ILE A 92 2.99 0.11 -12.97
N PHE A 93 4.28 -0.24 -12.98
CA PHE A 93 4.83 -1.24 -12.06
C PHE A 93 4.83 -0.74 -10.62
N GLN A 94 5.10 0.55 -10.41
CA GLN A 94 5.09 1.14 -9.07
C GLN A 94 3.67 1.14 -8.47
N LEU A 95 2.66 1.46 -9.28
CA LEU A 95 1.26 1.40 -8.90
C LEU A 95 0.82 -0.03 -8.57
N TYR A 96 1.18 -0.99 -9.43
CA TYR A 96 0.92 -2.41 -9.18
C TYR A 96 1.51 -2.83 -7.83
N LEU A 97 2.76 -2.48 -7.57
CA LEU A 97 3.46 -2.85 -6.33
C LEU A 97 2.78 -2.25 -5.09
N ILE A 98 2.39 -0.98 -5.10
CA ILE A 98 1.62 -0.36 -3.99
C ILE A 98 0.34 -1.17 -3.74
N ILE A 99 -0.47 -1.37 -4.78
CA ILE A 99 -1.79 -1.99 -4.64
C ILE A 99 -1.66 -3.42 -4.14
N THR A 100 -0.71 -4.19 -4.68
CA THR A 100 -0.44 -5.56 -4.25
C THR A 100 -0.03 -5.60 -2.78
N VAL A 101 0.90 -4.74 -2.34
CA VAL A 101 1.36 -4.75 -0.94
C VAL A 101 0.23 -4.36 0.02
N PHE A 102 -0.56 -3.33 -0.29
CA PHE A 102 -1.76 -2.97 0.48
C PHE A 102 -2.75 -4.15 0.59
N ALA A 103 -3.02 -4.83 -0.53
CA ALA A 103 -3.91 -5.99 -0.54
C ALA A 103 -3.32 -7.18 0.25
N THR A 104 -2.00 -7.41 0.22
CA THR A 104 -1.36 -8.48 1.02
C THR A 104 -1.46 -8.22 2.53
N VAL A 105 -1.38 -6.96 2.97
CA VAL A 105 -1.66 -6.58 4.36
C VAL A 105 -3.10 -6.95 4.72
N GLY A 106 -4.06 -6.62 3.84
CA GLY A 106 -5.47 -7.00 4.00
C GLY A 106 -5.68 -8.51 4.15
N VAL A 107 -5.08 -9.32 3.28
CA VAL A 107 -5.15 -10.79 3.39
C VAL A 107 -4.46 -11.33 4.64
N SER A 108 -3.40 -10.67 5.10
CA SER A 108 -2.73 -11.03 6.36
C SER A 108 -3.63 -10.79 7.57
N ILE A 109 -4.44 -9.72 7.57
CA ILE A 109 -5.49 -9.50 8.58
C ILE A 109 -6.54 -10.61 8.51
N ILE A 110 -7.01 -10.97 7.31
CA ILE A 110 -7.95 -12.08 7.10
C ILE A 110 -7.38 -13.39 7.67
N SER A 111 -6.09 -13.66 7.45
CA SER A 111 -5.42 -14.86 8.00
C SER A 111 -5.46 -14.91 9.54
N ILE A 112 -5.26 -13.77 10.22
CA ILE A 112 -5.38 -13.70 11.69
C ILE A 112 -6.82 -14.00 12.13
N MET A 113 -7.79 -13.40 11.46
CA MET A 113 -9.21 -13.57 11.79
C MET A 113 -9.68 -15.01 11.54
N GLU A 114 -9.28 -15.60 10.42
CA GLU A 114 -9.54 -17.00 10.08
C GLU A 114 -8.93 -17.93 11.13
N ASN A 115 -7.69 -17.68 11.55
CA ASN A 115 -7.02 -18.51 12.54
C ASN A 115 -7.72 -18.46 13.90
N ARG A 116 -8.25 -17.29 14.31
CA ARG A 116 -9.09 -17.16 15.51
C ARG A 116 -10.43 -17.86 15.36
N TYR A 117 -11.09 -17.69 14.23
CA TYR A 117 -12.35 -18.37 13.94
C TYR A 117 -12.20 -19.90 13.98
N TYR A 118 -11.14 -20.42 13.38
CA TYR A 118 -10.82 -21.84 13.38
C TYR A 118 -10.66 -22.40 14.79
N LEU A 119 -9.92 -21.70 15.65
CA LEU A 119 -9.68 -22.13 17.03
C LEU A 119 -10.93 -22.11 17.90
N LEU A 120 -11.82 -21.14 17.71
CA LEU A 120 -13.01 -20.95 18.55
C LEU A 120 -14.20 -21.81 18.11
N PHE A 121 -14.41 -21.97 16.80
CA PHE A 121 -15.68 -22.50 16.29
C PHE A 121 -15.52 -23.67 15.31
N ALA A 122 -14.41 -23.75 14.56
CA ALA A 122 -14.34 -24.63 13.39
C ALA A 122 -13.34 -25.80 13.52
N LYS A 123 -12.70 -25.96 14.67
CA LYS A 123 -11.63 -26.95 14.90
C LYS A 123 -12.04 -28.40 14.59
N GLU A 124 -13.25 -28.79 14.98
CA GLU A 124 -13.80 -30.15 14.78
C GLU A 124 -14.64 -30.28 13.50
N THR A 125 -14.67 -29.24 12.66
CA THR A 125 -15.45 -29.24 11.42
C THR A 125 -14.58 -29.53 10.21
N TRP A 126 -15.22 -29.84 9.07
CA TRP A 126 -14.54 -30.01 7.78
C TRP A 126 -13.69 -28.80 7.34
N TRP A 127 -13.95 -27.62 7.92
CA TRP A 127 -13.22 -26.37 7.66
C TRP A 127 -11.70 -26.48 7.87
N ARG A 128 -11.25 -27.44 8.68
CA ARG A 128 -9.82 -27.77 8.86
C ARG A 128 -9.08 -28.03 7.54
N HIS A 129 -9.75 -28.61 6.55
CA HIS A 129 -9.16 -28.91 5.25
C HIS A 129 -9.34 -27.76 4.25
N VAL A 130 -10.48 -27.05 4.32
CA VAL A 130 -10.85 -25.97 3.40
C VAL A 130 -10.08 -24.68 3.67
N ARG A 131 -9.62 -24.45 4.91
CA ARG A 131 -8.91 -23.20 5.26
C ARG A 131 -7.63 -22.97 4.48
N TYR A 132 -6.84 -24.02 4.23
CA TYR A 132 -5.57 -23.90 3.52
C TYR A 132 -5.77 -23.47 2.05
N PRO A 133 -6.61 -24.13 1.24
CA PRO A 133 -6.88 -23.66 -0.11
C PRO A 133 -7.55 -22.28 -0.11
N PHE A 134 -8.41 -21.97 0.86
CA PHE A 134 -9.00 -20.62 1.00
C PHE A 134 -7.93 -19.54 1.22
N LEU A 135 -6.99 -19.75 2.15
CA LEU A 135 -5.91 -18.78 2.40
C LEU A 135 -4.97 -18.69 1.20
N VAL A 136 -4.57 -19.81 0.61
CA VAL A 136 -3.70 -19.85 -0.57
C VAL A 136 -4.35 -19.15 -1.76
N SER A 137 -5.65 -19.36 -2.01
CA SER A 137 -6.36 -18.68 -3.09
C SER A 137 -6.44 -17.18 -2.86
N ASN A 138 -6.65 -16.72 -1.63
CA ASN A 138 -6.65 -15.28 -1.32
C ASN A 138 -5.28 -14.65 -1.61
N TYR A 139 -4.19 -15.28 -1.19
CA TYR A 139 -2.84 -14.79 -1.51
C TYR A 139 -2.58 -14.81 -3.02
N ALA A 140 -2.95 -15.87 -3.73
CA ALA A 140 -2.81 -15.93 -5.18
C ALA A 140 -3.63 -14.86 -5.91
N LEU A 141 -4.86 -14.59 -5.44
CA LEU A 141 -5.72 -13.54 -5.98
C LEU A 141 -5.09 -12.17 -5.79
N VAL A 142 -4.45 -11.87 -4.65
CA VAL A 142 -3.78 -10.57 -4.44
C VAL A 142 -2.70 -10.27 -5.48
N PHE A 143 -1.95 -11.28 -5.91
CA PHE A 143 -0.93 -11.11 -6.94
C PHE A 143 -1.49 -11.09 -8.36
N THR A 144 -2.75 -11.49 -8.57
CA THR A 144 -3.30 -11.67 -9.93
C THR A 144 -4.47 -10.73 -10.24
N PHE A 145 -5.22 -10.25 -9.25
CA PHE A 145 -6.45 -9.49 -9.47
C PHE A 145 -6.22 -8.17 -10.20
N PHE A 146 -5.05 -7.54 -9.98
CA PHE A 146 -4.74 -6.26 -10.59
C PHE A 146 -4.08 -6.40 -11.96
N ILE A 147 -3.65 -7.60 -12.37
CA ILE A 147 -3.00 -7.83 -13.66
C ILE A 147 -3.91 -7.48 -14.86
N PRO A 148 -5.19 -7.94 -14.92
CA PRO A 148 -6.04 -7.63 -16.07
C PRO A 148 -6.29 -6.11 -16.26
N PRO A 149 -6.60 -5.33 -15.21
CA PRO A 149 -6.69 -3.88 -15.33
C PRO A 149 -5.43 -3.21 -15.89
N LEU A 150 -4.23 -3.72 -15.59
CA LEU A 150 -2.97 -3.13 -16.11
C LEU A 150 -2.90 -3.14 -17.64
N PHE A 151 -3.46 -4.17 -18.29
CA PHE A 151 -3.49 -4.26 -19.76
C PHE A 151 -4.53 -3.33 -20.40
N GLN A 152 -5.45 -2.79 -19.60
CA GLN A 152 -6.52 -1.90 -20.05
C GLN A 152 -6.22 -0.42 -19.78
N ILE A 153 -5.05 -0.09 -19.21
CA ILE A 153 -4.67 1.28 -18.92
C ILE A 153 -4.47 2.02 -20.25
N PRO A 154 -5.26 3.09 -20.54
CA PRO A 154 -5.09 3.87 -21.75
C PRO A 154 -3.77 4.66 -21.71
N ASP A 155 -3.23 4.99 -22.88
CA ASP A 155 -2.00 5.78 -22.99
C ASP A 155 -2.08 7.08 -22.18
N GLN A 156 -1.15 7.22 -21.22
CA GLN A 156 -1.12 8.33 -20.28
C GLN A 156 -0.85 9.69 -20.94
N SER A 157 -0.36 9.70 -22.18
CA SER A 157 -0.17 10.90 -23.00
C SER A 157 -1.47 11.71 -23.16
N PHE A 158 -2.60 11.03 -23.37
CA PHE A 158 -3.91 11.66 -23.48
C PHE A 158 -4.30 12.39 -22.18
N ALA A 159 -4.06 11.76 -21.02
CA ALA A 159 -4.37 12.35 -19.72
C ALA A 159 -3.49 13.58 -19.41
N CYS A 160 -2.20 13.52 -19.76
CA CYS A 160 -1.30 14.67 -19.63
C CYS A 160 -1.70 15.83 -20.53
N ASP A 161 -2.10 15.57 -21.77
CA ASP A 161 -2.56 16.60 -22.71
C ASP A 161 -3.90 17.19 -22.29
N PHE A 162 -4.80 16.38 -21.75
CA PHE A 162 -6.05 16.84 -21.15
C PHE A 162 -5.79 17.75 -19.95
N LEU A 163 -4.93 17.34 -19.02
CA LEU A 163 -4.57 18.15 -17.84
C LEU A 163 -3.92 19.48 -18.25
N LYS A 164 -3.01 19.49 -19.23
CA LYS A 164 -2.44 20.74 -19.77
C LYS A 164 -3.52 21.67 -20.30
N LYS A 165 -4.48 21.15 -21.08
CA LYS A 165 -5.60 21.95 -21.61
C LYS A 165 -6.50 22.51 -20.49
N VAL A 166 -6.84 21.69 -19.50
CA VAL A 166 -7.68 22.12 -18.36
C VAL A 166 -6.97 23.16 -17.50
N ILE A 167 -5.68 22.96 -17.18
CA ILE A 167 -4.89 23.91 -16.40
C ILE A 167 -4.74 25.25 -17.15
N ILE A 168 -4.47 25.22 -18.46
CA ILE A 168 -4.39 26.43 -19.29
C ILE A 168 -5.74 27.16 -19.30
N SER A 169 -6.85 26.43 -19.46
CA SER A 169 -8.21 27.00 -19.42
C SER A 169 -8.56 27.65 -18.07
N ILE A 170 -8.10 27.07 -16.96
CA ILE A 170 -8.30 27.65 -15.61
C ILE A 170 -7.45 28.93 -15.45
N CYS A 171 -6.22 28.94 -15.98
CA CYS A 171 -5.37 30.13 -16.03
C CYS A 171 -6.01 31.27 -16.83
N ASP A 172 -6.56 30.99 -18.02
CA ASP A 172 -7.27 31.99 -18.83
C ASP A 172 -8.56 32.49 -18.18
N SER A 173 -9.24 31.64 -17.42
CA SER A 173 -10.42 32.04 -16.63
C SER A 173 -10.08 32.91 -15.41
N SER A 174 -8.83 32.90 -14.94
CA SER A 174 -8.39 33.64 -13.75
C SER A 174 -7.64 34.94 -14.07
N THR A 175 -7.30 35.18 -15.34
CA THR A 175 -6.80 36.48 -15.85
C THR A 175 -7.92 37.44 -16.29
N VAL A 176 -9.19 37.01 -16.26
CA VAL A 176 -10.37 37.83 -16.64
C VAL A 176 -11.14 38.38 -15.42
N LYS A 177 -10.50 38.44 -14.23
CA LYS A 177 -11.07 39.15 -13.06
C LYS A 177 -10.09 40.15 -12.48
#